data_AF-A0A535NCU8-F1
#
_entry.id   AF-A0A535NCU8-F1
#
_cell.length_a   1.000
_cell.length_b   1.000
_cell.length_c   1.000
_cell.angle_alpha   90.00
_cell.angle_beta   90.00
_cell.angle_gamma   90.00
#
_symmetry.space_group_name_H-M   'P 1'
#
loop_
_entity.id
_entity.type
_entity.pdbx_description
1 polymer ?
#
loop_
_entity_poly.entity_id
_entity_poly.type
_entity_poly.pdbx_seq_one_letter_code
_entity_poly.pdbx_strand_id
1 'polypeptide(L)' 'MKITAKRPADVAHEVEILKRAGQRAFVVSRIDQGGMLDRERLGAARYAAGIQSTVELEDETLAAVAAAR' A
#
# COMPACT_ATOMS: atom_id res chain seq x y z
N MET A 1 -2.89 2.52 7.53
CA MET A 1 -3.05 1.04 7.47
C MET A 1 -1.99 0.46 6.54
N LYS A 2 -1.23 -0.54 6.99
CA LYS A 2 -0.17 -1.17 6.16
C LYS A 2 -0.79 -2.25 5.27
N ILE A 3 -0.45 -2.25 3.99
CA ILE A 3 -0.90 -3.22 2.99
C ILE A 3 0.29 -4.08 2.58
N THR A 4 0.19 -5.38 2.78
CA THR A 4 1.29 -6.34 2.54
C THR A 4 1.00 -7.32 1.39
N ALA A 5 -0.21 -7.29 0.82
CA ALA A 5 -0.56 -8.08 -0.34
C ALA A 5 0.43 -7.88 -1.50
N LYS A 6 0.82 -8.98 -2.15
CA LYS A 6 1.91 -8.99 -3.15
C LYS A 6 1.45 -8.68 -4.57
N ARG A 7 0.22 -9.03 -4.94
CA ARG A 7 -0.30 -8.81 -6.29
C ARG A 7 -1.09 -7.49 -6.34
N PRO A 8 -1.01 -6.71 -7.44
CA PRO A 8 -1.76 -5.46 -7.55
C PRO A 8 -3.27 -5.61 -7.34
N ALA A 9 -3.88 -6.68 -7.84
CA ALA A 9 -5.31 -6.94 -7.65
C ALA A 9 -5.68 -7.19 -6.17
N ASP A 10 -4.85 -7.96 -5.46
CA ASP A 10 -5.06 -8.24 -4.03
C ASP A 10 -4.88 -6.96 -3.20
N VAL A 11 -3.91 -6.10 -3.57
CA VAL A 11 -3.71 -4.78 -2.96
C VAL A 11 -4.95 -3.89 -3.12
N ALA A 12 -5.52 -3.84 -4.34
CA ALA A 12 -6.74 -3.07 -4.58
C ALA A 12 -7.92 -3.58 -3.74
N HIS A 13 -8.09 -4.91 -3.69
CA HIS A 13 -9.16 -5.54 -2.92
C HIS A 13 -9.06 -5.25 -1.42
N GLU A 14 -7.86 -5.38 -0.85
CA GLU A 14 -7.61 -5.09 0.57
C GLU A 14 -7.89 -3.62 0.90
N VAL A 15 -7.42 -2.69 0.06
CA VAL A 15 -7.70 -1.25 0.21
C VAL A 15 -9.18 -0.96 0.15
N GLU A 16 -9.94 -1.61 -0.75
CA GLU A 16 -11.38 -1.40 -0.84
C GLU A 16 -12.12 -1.85 0.42
N ILE A 17 -11.77 -3.02 0.97
CA ILE A 17 -12.33 -3.52 2.23
C ILE A 17 -12.08 -2.51 3.36
N LEU A 18 -10.85 -2.06 3.51
CA LEU A 18 -10.45 -1.16 4.59
C LEU A 18 -11.04 0.25 4.43
N LYS A 19 -11.15 0.74 3.19
CA LYS A 19 -11.85 2.00 2.88
C LYS A 19 -13.31 1.93 3.29
N ARG A 20 -14.00 0.82 3.00
CA ARG A 20 -15.40 0.59 3.43
C ARG A 20 -15.52 0.54 4.95
N ALA A 21 -14.48 0.09 5.64
CA ALA A 21 -14.37 0.16 7.11
C ALA A 21 -13.98 1.56 7.64
N GLY A 22 -13.91 2.59 6.79
CA GLY A 22 -13.67 3.98 7.18
C GLY A 22 -12.21 4.41 7.14
N GLN A 23 -11.27 3.53 6.79
CA GLN A 23 -9.86 3.89 6.70
C GLN A 23 -9.60 4.81 5.50
N ARG A 24 -8.72 5.82 5.68
CA ARG A 24 -8.41 6.83 4.66
C ARG A 24 -6.92 7.00 4.37
N ALA A 25 -6.06 6.31 5.10
CA ALA A 25 -4.61 6.40 4.94
C ALA A 25 -3.99 5.01 4.83
N PHE A 26 -3.25 4.78 3.74
CA PHE A 26 -2.69 3.48 3.38
C PHE A 26 -1.20 3.59 3.07
N VAL A 27 -0.44 2.59 3.52
CA VAL A 27 0.99 2.46 3.20
C VAL A 27 1.20 1.10 2.57
N VAL A 28 1.60 1.06 1.30
CA VAL A 28 1.94 -0.17 0.59
C VAL A 28 3.35 -0.58 0.98
N SER A 29 3.54 -1.80 1.47
CA SER A 29 4.87 -2.29 1.82
C SER A 29 5.75 -2.39 0.59
N ARG A 30 7.02 -2.00 0.69
CA ARG A 30 7.99 -2.15 -0.40
C ARG A 30 8.46 -3.60 -0.47
N ILE A 31 8.43 -4.23 -1.66
CA ILE A 31 8.92 -5.61 -1.84
C ILE A 31 9.87 -5.77 -3.03
N ASP A 32 9.96 -4.74 -3.88
CA ASP A 32 10.75 -4.73 -5.12
C ASP A 32 11.67 -3.50 -5.18
N GLN A 33 12.10 -3.00 -4.01
CA GLN A 33 12.97 -1.81 -3.88
C GLN A 33 12.47 -0.57 -4.63
N GLY A 34 11.14 -0.39 -4.74
CA GLY A 34 10.54 0.71 -5.51
C GLY A 34 10.51 0.50 -7.02
N GLY A 35 10.81 -0.73 -7.46
CA GLY A 35 10.74 -1.21 -8.83
C GLY A 35 9.33 -1.29 -9.40
N MET A 36 9.20 -1.95 -10.55
CA MET A 36 7.95 -1.95 -11.32
C MET A 36 6.79 -2.52 -10.50
N LEU A 37 7.03 -3.62 -9.77
CA LEU A 37 5.98 -4.28 -9.00
C LEU A 37 5.45 -3.38 -7.87
N ASP A 38 6.33 -2.63 -7.20
CA ASP A 38 5.91 -1.67 -6.17
C ASP A 38 5.11 -0.52 -6.76
N ARG A 39 5.46 -0.04 -7.96
CA ARG A 39 4.70 1.02 -8.66
C ARG A 39 3.33 0.54 -9.11
N GLU A 40 3.22 -0.67 -9.65
CA GLU A 40 1.94 -1.27 -10.03
C GLU A 40 1.02 -1.44 -8.82
N ARG A 41 1.56 -1.96 -7.70
CA ARG A 41 0.83 -2.10 -6.44
C ARG A 41 0.40 -0.74 -5.90
N LEU A 42 1.29 0.26 -5.90
CA LEU A 42 0.96 1.62 -5.48
C LEU A 42 -0.14 2.24 -6.35
N GLY A 43 -0.08 2.04 -7.67
CA GLY A 43 -1.11 2.48 -8.60
C GLY A 43 -2.46 1.84 -8.32
N ALA A 44 -2.49 0.52 -8.12
CA ALA A 44 -3.70 -0.23 -7.78
C ALA A 44 -4.32 0.24 -6.45
N ALA A 45 -3.48 0.46 -5.42
CA ALA A 45 -3.93 0.99 -4.15
C ALA A 45 -4.55 2.40 -4.29
N ARG A 46 -3.90 3.31 -5.03
CA ARG A 46 -4.40 4.67 -5.27
C ARG A 46 -5.74 4.66 -6.00
N TYR A 47 -5.86 3.81 -7.02
CA TYR A 47 -7.10 3.66 -7.77
C TYR A 47 -8.25 3.19 -6.86
N ALA A 48 -8.02 2.16 -6.04
CA ALA A 48 -9.04 1.63 -5.13
C ALA A 48 -9.41 2.59 -3.97
N ALA A 49 -8.42 3.33 -3.46
CA ALA A 49 -8.60 4.30 -2.38
C ALA A 49 -9.42 5.52 -2.82
N GLY A 50 -9.22 5.98 -4.07
CA GLY A 50 -9.85 7.18 -4.60
C GLY A 50 -9.25 8.47 -4.03
N ILE A 51 -9.77 9.62 -4.50
CA ILE A 51 -9.16 10.95 -4.27
C ILE A 51 -9.23 11.46 -2.82
N GLN A 52 -10.08 10.86 -1.98
CA GLN A 52 -10.29 11.27 -0.58
C GLN A 52 -9.40 10.50 0.40
N SER A 53 -8.35 9.84 -0.09
CA SER A 53 -7.49 8.99 0.73
C SER A 53 -6.04 9.18 0.34
N THR A 54 -5.15 9.03 1.32
CA THR A 54 -3.71 9.09 1.11
C THR A 54 -3.17 7.67 0.93
N VAL A 55 -2.31 7.50 -0.08
CA VAL A 55 -1.66 6.23 -0.36
C VAL A 55 -0.20 6.47 -0.71
N GLU A 56 0.66 5.91 0.12
CA GLU A 56 2.11 6.05 0.04
C GLU A 56 2.76 4.67 -0.13
N LEU A 57 3.95 4.65 -0.73
CA LEU A 57 4.83 3.48 -0.73
C LEU A 57 5.73 3.60 0.50
N GLU A 58 5.88 2.53 1.26
CA GLU A 58 6.77 2.49 2.42
C GLU A 58 8.17 2.96 2.05
N ASP A 59 8.70 3.93 2.80
CA ASP A 59 10.07 4.41 2.63
C ASP A 59 11.09 3.46 3.27
N GLU A 60 12.29 3.40 2.67
CA GLU A 60 13.39 2.52 3.11
C GLU A 60 13.68 2.67 4.62
N THR A 61 13.58 3.91 5.12
CA THR A 61 13.84 4.26 6.52
C THR A 61 12.79 3.66 7.49
N LEU A 62 11.53 3.49 7.06
CA LEU A 62 10.46 2.92 7.91
C LEU A 62 10.40 1.39 7.82
N ALA A 63 10.67 0.82 6.64
CA ALA A 63 10.74 -0.64 6.46
C ALA A 63 11.83 -1.27 7.33
N ALA A 64 13.00 -0.62 7.44
CA ALA A 64 14.10 -1.08 8.29
C ALA A 64 13.75 -1.09 9.79
N VAL A 65 12.99 -0.10 10.26
CA VAL A 65 12.56 -0.01 11.68
C VAL A 65 11.48 -1.05 12.01
N ALA A 66 10.61 -1.40 11.05
CA ALA A 66 9.61 -2.45 11.24
C ALA A 66 10.19 -3.86 11.19
N ALA A 67 11.28 -4.10 10.45
CA ALA A 67 11.97 -5.39 10.39
C ALA A 67 12.94 -5.62 11.57
N ALA A 68 13.30 -4.56 12.30
CA ALA A 68 14.18 -4.59 13.47
C ALA A 68 13.44 -4.67 14.82
N ARG A 69 12.10 -4.84 14.80
CA ARG A 69 11.24 -5.04 15.98
C ARG A 69 10.62 -6.43 15.95
#